data_AF-A0A7Y5DVN9-F1
#
_entry.id   AF-A0A7Y5DVN9-F1
#
_cell.length_a   1.000
_cell.length_b   1.000
_cell.length_c   1.000
_cell.angle_alpha   90.00
_cell.angle_beta   90.00
_cell.angle_gamma   90.00
#
_symmetry.space_group_name_H-M   'P 1'
#
loop_
_entity.id
_entity.type
_entity.pdbx_description
1 polymer ?
#
loop_
_entity_poly.entity_id
_entity_poly.type
_entity_poly.pdbx_seq_one_letter_code
_entity_poly.pdbx_strand_id
1 'polypeptide(L)'
;MTILAGTPILCRRCGGPSDVAPDASLRCRYCGNLDRLPPDEMGRALEVRGRLLLAASRVAQVSGTEQALAGIFEGHRAFFTLMGPWPLLALIVLVNAAWSVHASLSGLPASAPDSVRVDLVVGAAYAPLFVLGIALSFPIALLVGRASYRRNVRGKLAARPAAAPGAPMRCRACGGDLPQATDAFVACRYCRTQNLVAPQTADELARRAAQELAEYRDRANGIHGASVAASKRMTRTLFASFVLVYVGVIAMGAIARLVVGALLH
;
A
#
# COMPACT_ATOMS: atom_id res chain seq x y z
N MET A 1 18.95 -35.75 -15.69
CA MET A 1 17.96 -34.76 -15.21
C MET A 1 18.74 -33.72 -14.40
N THR A 2 19.10 -32.59 -15.01
CA THR A 2 19.98 -31.58 -14.40
C THR A 2 19.19 -30.91 -13.28
N ILE A 3 19.48 -31.26 -12.02
CA ILE A 3 18.95 -30.56 -10.85
C ILE A 3 19.21 -29.07 -11.10
N LEU A 4 18.12 -28.30 -11.20
CA LEU A 4 18.08 -26.89 -11.60
C LEU A 4 19.26 -26.11 -11.02
N ALA A 5 20.34 -25.97 -11.81
CA ALA A 5 21.55 -25.30 -11.39
C ALA A 5 21.17 -23.88 -10.92
N GLY A 6 21.42 -23.60 -9.64
CA GLY A 6 21.13 -22.31 -9.02
C GLY A 6 19.78 -22.19 -8.29
N THR A 7 18.98 -23.25 -8.14
CA THR A 7 17.81 -23.17 -7.25
C THR A 7 18.25 -23.27 -5.79
N PRO A 8 18.00 -22.27 -4.94
CA PRO A 8 18.42 -22.31 -3.55
C PRO A 8 17.62 -23.35 -2.76
N ILE A 9 18.31 -24.21 -2.02
CA ILE A 9 17.67 -25.15 -1.10
C ILE A 9 17.47 -24.47 0.25
N LEU A 10 16.24 -24.45 0.75
CA LEU A 10 15.90 -23.74 1.98
C LEU A 10 16.03 -24.65 3.19
N CYS A 11 16.43 -24.08 4.32
CA CYS A 11 16.52 -24.77 5.60
C CYS A 11 15.11 -25.05 6.14
N ARG A 12 14.84 -26.28 6.58
CA ARG A 12 13.57 -26.66 7.23
C ARG A 12 13.26 -25.83 8.48
N ARG A 13 14.29 -25.42 9.22
CA ARG A 13 14.14 -24.71 10.50
C ARG A 13 13.86 -23.22 10.31
N CYS A 14 14.76 -22.50 9.65
CA CYS A 14 14.66 -21.04 9.54
C CYS A 14 14.23 -20.53 8.16
N GLY A 15 14.12 -21.39 7.14
CA GLY A 15 13.81 -20.98 5.76
C GLY A 15 14.95 -20.25 5.02
N GLY A 16 16.13 -20.11 5.64
CA GLY A 16 17.31 -19.51 4.99
C GLY A 16 17.93 -20.44 3.94
N PRO A 17 18.66 -19.90 2.94
CA PRO A 17 19.37 -20.72 1.97
C PRO A 17 20.41 -21.61 2.65
N SER A 18 20.59 -22.81 2.10
CA SER A 18 21.50 -23.85 2.59
C SER A 18 22.44 -24.26 1.47
N ASP A 19 23.69 -24.52 1.84
CA ASP A 19 24.68 -25.06 0.92
C ASP A 19 24.55 -26.58 0.85
N VAL A 20 24.67 -27.12 -0.35
CA VAL A 20 24.68 -28.56 -0.58
C VAL A 20 26.12 -29.04 -0.55
N ALA A 21 26.43 -29.93 0.38
CA ALA A 21 27.71 -30.62 0.43
C ALA A 21 27.72 -31.86 -0.49
N PRO A 22 28.90 -32.40 -0.85
CA PRO A 22 29.02 -33.54 -1.77
C PRO A 22 28.28 -34.80 -1.31
N ASP A 23 28.08 -34.96 0.01
CA ASP A 23 27.37 -36.07 0.63
C ASP A 23 25.84 -35.87 0.68
N ALA A 24 25.31 -34.89 -0.06
CA ALA A 24 23.92 -34.47 -0.04
C ALA A 24 23.42 -33.97 1.34
N SER A 25 24.34 -33.65 2.27
CA SER A 25 23.99 -32.88 3.46
C SER A 25 23.80 -31.41 3.10
N LEU A 26 22.86 -30.77 3.79
CA LEU A 26 22.54 -29.36 3.66
C LEU A 26 22.97 -28.65 4.94
N ARG A 27 23.80 -27.62 4.81
CA ARG A 27 24.16 -26.75 5.93
C ARG A 27 23.53 -25.38 5.73
N CYS A 28 22.68 -24.97 6.66
CA CYS A 28 22.12 -23.62 6.62
C CYS A 28 23.17 -22.58 7.00
N ARG A 29 23.42 -21.58 6.14
CA ARG A 29 24.37 -20.48 6.41
C ARG A 29 23.97 -19.58 7.59
N TYR A 30 22.70 -19.59 7.97
CA TYR A 30 22.15 -18.66 8.96
C TYR A 30 22.02 -19.29 10.34
N CYS A 31 21.30 -20.41 10.46
CA CYS A 31 21.08 -21.06 11.76
C CYS A 31 22.01 -22.23 12.05
N GLY A 32 22.91 -22.58 11.12
CA GLY A 32 23.83 -23.70 11.26
C GLY A 32 23.19 -25.09 11.19
N ASN A 33 21.87 -25.18 11.04
CA ASN A 33 21.15 -26.46 11.01
C ASN A 33 21.68 -27.35 9.88
N LEU A 34 22.07 -28.57 10.25
CA LEU A 34 22.42 -29.65 9.33
C LEU A 34 21.16 -30.46 9.02
N ASP A 35 20.93 -30.70 7.75
CA ASP A 35 19.79 -31.47 7.25
C ASP A 35 20.29 -32.42 6.16
N ARG A 36 19.56 -33.51 5.88
CA ARG A 36 19.93 -34.45 4.81
C ARG A 36 18.77 -34.56 3.83
N LEU A 37 19.09 -34.48 2.56
CA LEU A 37 18.12 -34.75 1.50
C LEU A 37 17.87 -36.25 1.40
N PRO A 38 16.66 -36.67 0.96
CA PRO A 38 16.41 -38.07 0.63
C PRO A 38 17.46 -38.62 -0.35
N PRO A 39 17.84 -39.91 -0.23
CA PRO A 39 18.82 -40.50 -1.13
C PRO A 39 18.29 -40.66 -2.56
N ASP A 40 16.97 -40.82 -2.72
CA ASP A 40 16.30 -41.01 -4.00
C ASP A 40 16.03 -39.68 -4.73
N GLU A 41 16.22 -39.66 -6.05
CA GLU A 41 16.11 -38.44 -6.86
C GLU A 41 14.72 -37.79 -6.79
N MET A 42 13.67 -38.61 -6.80
CA MET A 42 12.29 -38.15 -6.78
C MET A 42 11.95 -37.50 -5.43
N GLY A 43 12.35 -38.13 -4.32
CA GLY A 43 12.21 -37.62 -2.97
C GLY A 43 12.95 -36.30 -2.78
N ARG A 44 14.15 -36.15 -3.35
CA ARG A 44 14.86 -34.85 -3.38
C ARG A 44 14.07 -33.77 -4.11
N ALA A 45 13.57 -34.07 -5.30
CA ALA A 45 12.81 -33.10 -6.08
C ALA A 45 11.52 -32.65 -5.37
N LEU A 46 10.78 -33.60 -4.78
CA LEU A 46 9.56 -33.33 -4.03
C LEU A 46 9.84 -32.55 -2.74
N GLU A 47 10.89 -32.90 -2.00
CA GLU A 47 11.30 -32.20 -0.78
C GLU A 47 11.70 -30.75 -1.08
N VAL A 48 12.52 -30.52 -2.11
CA VAL A 48 12.91 -29.16 -2.53
C VAL A 48 11.69 -28.36 -2.98
N ARG A 49 10.80 -28.95 -3.78
CA ARG A 49 9.55 -28.31 -4.21
C ARG A 49 8.66 -27.96 -3.03
N GLY A 50 8.50 -28.88 -2.07
CA GLY A 50 7.71 -28.66 -0.85
C GLY A 50 8.25 -27.49 -0.02
N ARG A 51 9.57 -27.41 0.15
CA ARG A 51 10.23 -26.30 0.85
C ARG A 51 10.03 -24.96 0.14
N LEU A 52 10.12 -24.94 -1.20
CA LEU A 52 9.89 -23.73 -1.98
C LEU A 52 8.44 -23.25 -1.89
N LEU A 53 7.46 -24.17 -1.92
CA LEU A 53 6.05 -23.84 -1.75
C LEU A 53 5.76 -23.30 -0.34
N LEU A 54 6.34 -23.93 0.69
CA LEU A 54 6.19 -23.51 2.08
C LEU A 54 6.87 -22.16 2.36
N ALA A 55 8.00 -21.88 1.72
CA ALA A 55 8.60 -20.55 1.78
C ALA A 55 7.75 -19.51 1.03
N ALA A 56 7.20 -19.86 -0.13
CA ALA A 56 6.31 -18.97 -0.88
C ALA A 56 5.02 -18.65 -0.11
N SER A 57 4.49 -19.60 0.68
CA SER A 57 3.30 -19.40 1.50
C SER A 57 3.58 -18.61 2.79
N ARG A 58 4.81 -18.66 3.31
CA ARG A 58 5.24 -17.87 4.48
C ARG A 58 5.49 -16.40 4.15
N VAL A 59 5.73 -16.07 2.88
CA VAL A 59 5.90 -14.68 2.44
C VAL A 59 4.55 -14.13 2.00
N ALA A 60 4.20 -12.94 2.47
CA ALA A 60 3.02 -12.22 1.98
C ALA A 60 3.11 -12.06 0.45
N GLN A 61 2.33 -12.89 -0.25
CA GLN A 61 2.13 -12.79 -1.68
C GLN A 61 1.17 -11.63 -1.90
N VAL A 62 1.68 -10.56 -2.49
CA VAL A 62 0.85 -9.47 -2.95
C VAL A 62 0.25 -9.95 -4.26
N SER A 63 -1.04 -10.28 -4.25
CA SER A 63 -1.77 -10.73 -5.44
C SER A 63 -3.02 -9.89 -5.66
N GLY A 64 -3.49 -9.86 -6.90
CA GLY A 64 -4.71 -9.15 -7.27
C GLY A 64 -4.66 -7.64 -7.00
N THR A 65 -5.64 -7.14 -6.25
CA THR A 65 -5.83 -5.70 -5.98
C THR A 65 -4.68 -5.09 -5.18
N GLU A 66 -4.05 -5.85 -4.28
CA GLU A 66 -2.90 -5.36 -3.52
C GLU A 66 -1.70 -5.06 -4.42
N GLN A 67 -1.50 -5.85 -5.49
CA GLN A 67 -0.40 -5.66 -6.42
C GLN A 67 -0.65 -4.42 -7.29
N ALA A 68 -1.90 -4.21 -7.71
CA ALA A 68 -2.31 -3.02 -8.43
C ALA A 68 -2.08 -1.76 -7.58
N LEU A 69 -2.51 -1.77 -6.30
CA LEU A 69 -2.29 -0.66 -5.36
C LEU A 69 -0.80 -0.39 -5.12
N ALA A 70 0.01 -1.43 -4.93
CA ALA A 70 1.45 -1.29 -4.77
C ALA A 70 2.09 -0.69 -6.03
N GLY A 71 1.65 -1.09 -7.22
CA GLY A 71 2.06 -0.49 -8.50
C GLY A 71 1.73 0.99 -8.58
N ILE A 72 0.51 1.40 -8.19
CA ILE A 72 0.10 2.81 -8.12
C ILE A 72 0.94 3.58 -7.11
N PHE A 73 1.23 3.00 -5.94
CA PHE A 73 2.01 3.67 -4.89
C PHE A 73 3.52 3.72 -5.15
N GLU A 74 4.07 2.86 -5.99
CA GLU A 74 5.48 2.95 -6.40
C GLU A 74 5.65 3.84 -7.64
N GLY A 75 4.75 3.74 -8.61
CA GLY A 75 4.79 4.52 -9.84
C GLY A 75 4.43 5.98 -9.63
N HIS A 76 5.38 6.90 -9.84
CA HIS A 76 5.10 8.34 -9.77
C HIS A 76 4.02 8.75 -10.78
N ARG A 77 4.16 8.35 -12.05
CA ARG A 77 3.17 8.66 -13.10
C ARG A 77 1.79 8.10 -12.76
N ALA A 78 1.69 6.80 -12.45
CA ALA A 78 0.41 6.17 -12.10
C ALA A 78 -0.28 6.84 -10.91
N PHE A 79 0.47 7.20 -9.87
CA PHE A 79 -0.04 7.93 -8.71
C PHE A 79 -0.62 9.29 -9.10
N PHE A 80 0.13 10.09 -9.88
CA PHE A 80 -0.32 11.41 -10.31
C PHE A 80 -1.46 11.35 -11.34
N THR A 81 -1.50 10.32 -12.20
CA THR A 81 -2.63 10.10 -13.10
C THR A 81 -3.92 9.80 -12.32
N LEU A 82 -3.84 9.01 -11.25
CA LEU A 82 -5.00 8.72 -10.42
C LEU A 82 -5.41 9.90 -9.54
N MET A 83 -4.44 10.67 -9.03
CA MET A 83 -4.68 11.82 -8.15
C MET A 83 -5.10 13.07 -8.92
N GLY A 84 -4.60 13.27 -10.14
CA GLY A 84 -4.71 14.51 -10.92
C GLY A 84 -6.12 15.02 -11.21
N PRO A 85 -7.12 14.17 -11.51
CA PRO A 85 -8.48 14.63 -11.77
C PRO A 85 -9.18 15.28 -10.57
N TRP A 86 -8.80 14.89 -9.35
CA TRP A 86 -9.54 15.24 -8.13
C TRP A 86 -9.43 16.72 -7.73
N PRO A 87 -8.24 17.35 -7.74
CA PRO A 87 -8.13 18.80 -7.52
C PRO A 87 -8.88 19.63 -8.56
N LEU A 88 -8.85 19.21 -9.83
CA LEU A 88 -9.59 19.88 -10.91
C LEU A 88 -11.10 19.75 -10.69
N LEU A 89 -11.58 18.55 -10.33
CA LEU A 89 -12.98 18.33 -10.00
C LEU A 89 -13.41 19.18 -8.78
N ALA A 90 -12.60 19.23 -7.73
CA ALA A 90 -12.86 20.08 -6.56
C ALA A 90 -12.99 21.56 -6.94
N LEU A 91 -12.12 22.06 -7.84
CA LEU A 91 -12.20 23.42 -8.35
C LEU A 91 -13.48 23.66 -9.17
N ILE A 92 -13.84 22.74 -10.07
CA ILE A 92 -15.07 22.83 -10.86
C ILE A 92 -16.30 22.88 -9.94
N VAL A 93 -16.34 22.03 -8.92
CA VAL A 93 -17.44 21.99 -7.94
C VAL A 93 -17.53 23.28 -7.14
N LEU A 94 -16.39 23.86 -6.74
CA LEU A 94 -16.36 25.15 -6.04
C LEU A 94 -16.89 26.29 -6.92
N VAL A 95 -16.45 26.35 -8.18
CA VAL A 95 -16.94 27.35 -9.14
C VAL A 95 -18.44 27.17 -9.39
N ASN A 96 -18.89 25.93 -9.57
CA ASN A 96 -20.31 25.63 -9.75
C ASN A 96 -21.13 26.00 -8.51
N ALA A 97 -20.65 25.71 -7.30
CA ALA A 97 -21.30 26.11 -6.05
C ALA A 97 -21.49 27.63 -5.97
N ALA A 98 -20.41 28.37 -6.23
CA ALA A 98 -20.44 29.84 -6.20
C ALA A 98 -21.42 30.39 -7.25
N TRP A 99 -21.40 29.84 -8.46
CA TRP A 99 -22.34 30.21 -9.52
C TRP A 99 -23.79 29.90 -9.15
N SER A 100 -24.08 28.72 -8.62
CA SER A 100 -25.42 28.31 -8.20
C SER A 100 -25.97 29.18 -7.08
N VAL A 101 -25.15 29.53 -6.09
CA VAL A 101 -25.53 30.47 -5.03
C VAL A 101 -25.80 31.85 -5.60
N HIS A 102 -24.93 32.36 -6.49
CA HIS A 102 -25.12 33.65 -7.14
C HIS A 102 -26.41 33.70 -7.96
N ALA A 103 -26.66 32.70 -8.81
CA ALA A 103 -27.86 32.59 -9.63
C ALA A 103 -29.15 32.48 -8.78
N SER A 104 -29.07 31.74 -7.67
CA SER A 104 -30.18 31.61 -6.73
C SER A 104 -30.52 32.94 -6.05
N LEU A 105 -29.49 33.73 -5.69
CA LEU A 105 -29.67 35.04 -5.06
C LEU A 105 -30.13 36.12 -6.05
N SER A 106 -29.62 36.12 -7.28
CA SER A 106 -29.99 37.12 -8.29
C SER A 106 -31.40 36.92 -8.85
N GLY A 107 -31.93 35.70 -8.80
CA GLY A 107 -33.30 35.38 -9.19
C GLY A 107 -34.37 35.73 -8.14
N LEU A 108 -33.98 36.05 -6.90
CA LEU A 108 -34.93 36.34 -5.83
C LEU A 108 -35.36 37.82 -5.84
N PRO A 109 -36.67 38.12 -5.74
CA PRO A 109 -37.14 39.50 -5.62
C PRO A 109 -36.59 40.13 -4.34
N ALA A 110 -36.33 41.44 -4.37
CA ALA A 110 -35.83 42.19 -3.20
C ALA A 110 -36.75 42.07 -1.97
N SER A 111 -38.05 41.83 -2.19
CA SER A 111 -39.05 41.61 -1.14
C SER A 111 -39.09 40.20 -0.55
N ALA A 112 -38.28 39.25 -1.04
CA ALA A 112 -38.25 37.90 -0.51
C ALA A 112 -37.81 37.90 0.98
N PRO A 113 -38.56 37.22 1.88
CA PRO A 113 -38.18 37.09 3.28
C PRO A 113 -36.79 36.48 3.45
N ASP A 114 -36.04 36.94 4.44
CA ASP A 114 -34.66 36.52 4.67
C ASP A 114 -34.53 35.02 5.00
N SER A 115 -35.54 34.43 5.64
CA SER A 115 -35.61 32.99 5.89
C SER A 115 -35.58 32.18 4.58
N VAL A 116 -36.30 32.62 3.55
CA VAL A 116 -36.33 31.97 2.24
C VAL A 116 -35.00 32.13 1.52
N ARG A 117 -34.36 33.31 1.61
CA ARG A 117 -33.02 33.53 1.04
C ARG A 117 -32.00 32.56 1.63
N VAL A 118 -32.03 32.39 2.95
CA VAL A 118 -31.08 31.54 3.68
C VAL A 118 -31.29 30.07 3.38
N ASP A 119 -32.53 29.57 3.41
CA ASP A 119 -32.81 28.17 3.06
C ASP A 119 -32.44 27.87 1.60
N LEU A 120 -32.63 28.82 0.67
CA LEU A 120 -32.21 28.67 -0.72
C LEU A 120 -30.68 28.60 -0.85
N VAL A 121 -29.95 29.49 -0.17
CA VAL A 121 -28.47 29.47 -0.18
C VAL A 121 -27.93 28.18 0.43
N VAL A 122 -28.47 27.76 1.58
CA VAL A 122 -28.05 26.52 2.25
C VAL A 122 -28.37 25.30 1.38
N GLY A 123 -29.57 25.24 0.79
CA GLY A 123 -29.97 24.17 -0.12
C GLY A 123 -29.09 24.10 -1.37
N ALA A 124 -28.79 25.26 -1.98
CA ALA A 124 -27.92 25.35 -3.16
C ALA A 124 -26.46 24.95 -2.85
N ALA A 125 -25.98 25.21 -1.63
CA ALA A 125 -24.62 24.89 -1.23
C ALA A 125 -24.44 23.41 -0.80
N TYR A 126 -25.50 22.73 -0.35
CA TYR A 126 -25.41 21.39 0.23
C TYR A 126 -24.82 20.35 -0.74
N ALA A 127 -25.38 20.23 -1.94
CA ALA A 127 -24.94 19.24 -2.92
C ALA A 127 -23.48 19.47 -3.38
N PRO A 128 -23.06 20.70 -3.73
CA PRO A 128 -21.66 20.97 -4.05
C PRO A 128 -20.70 20.69 -2.89
N LEU A 129 -21.05 21.07 -1.65
CA LEU A 129 -20.22 20.78 -0.47
C LEU A 129 -20.03 19.27 -0.26
N PHE A 130 -21.07 18.48 -0.48
CA PHE A 130 -20.98 17.02 -0.41
C PHE A 130 -20.03 16.45 -1.47
N VAL A 131 -20.17 16.88 -2.72
CA VAL A 131 -19.28 16.43 -3.82
C VAL A 131 -17.84 16.88 -3.57
N LEU A 132 -17.64 18.09 -3.05
CA LEU A 132 -16.32 18.60 -2.66
C LEU A 132 -15.67 17.72 -1.58
N GLY A 133 -16.45 17.32 -0.57
CA GLY A 133 -15.99 16.38 0.46
C GLY A 133 -15.49 15.07 -0.12
N ILE A 134 -16.23 14.46 -1.05
CA ILE A 134 -15.79 13.25 -1.77
C ILE A 134 -14.51 13.54 -2.55
N ALA A 135 -14.49 14.63 -3.32
CA ALA A 135 -13.39 14.99 -4.18
C ALA A 135 -12.07 15.22 -3.42
N LEU A 136 -12.13 15.74 -2.18
CA LEU A 136 -10.97 15.91 -1.31
C LEU A 136 -10.62 14.66 -0.50
N SER A 137 -11.61 13.84 -0.12
CA SER A 137 -11.38 12.64 0.70
C SER A 137 -10.51 11.61 -0.01
N PHE A 138 -10.71 11.43 -1.32
CA PHE A 138 -9.99 10.44 -2.11
C PHE A 138 -8.48 10.72 -2.25
N PRO A 139 -8.02 11.92 -2.66
CA PRO A 139 -6.59 12.22 -2.72
C PRO A 139 -5.92 12.17 -1.34
N ILE A 140 -6.61 12.62 -0.29
CA ILE A 140 -6.11 12.50 1.09
C ILE A 140 -5.92 11.02 1.46
N ALA A 141 -6.91 10.17 1.17
CA ALA A 141 -6.82 8.73 1.42
C ALA A 141 -5.68 8.07 0.63
N LEU A 142 -5.45 8.48 -0.62
CA LEU A 142 -4.32 8.00 -1.43
C LEU A 142 -2.96 8.45 -0.87
N LEU A 143 -2.84 9.69 -0.40
CA LEU A 143 -1.60 10.20 0.22
C LEU A 143 -1.28 9.46 1.52
N VAL A 144 -2.29 9.30 2.40
CA VAL A 144 -2.17 8.53 3.64
C VAL A 144 -1.87 7.06 3.34
N GLY A 145 -2.55 6.48 2.35
CA GLY A 145 -2.33 5.11 1.87
C GLY A 145 -0.90 4.90 1.39
N ARG A 146 -0.38 5.81 0.54
CA ARG A 146 1.00 5.79 0.03
C ARG A 146 2.01 5.90 1.16
N ALA A 147 1.80 6.82 2.12
CA ALA A 147 2.69 6.98 3.27
C ALA A 147 2.69 5.73 4.15
N SER A 148 1.52 5.16 4.44
CA SER A 148 1.38 3.92 5.20
C SER A 148 2.03 2.73 4.50
N TYR A 149 1.79 2.57 3.20
CA TYR A 149 2.41 1.54 2.38
C TYR A 149 3.94 1.63 2.40
N ARG A 150 4.50 2.83 2.24
CA ARG A 150 5.96 3.08 2.29
C ARG A 150 6.57 2.70 3.64
N ARG A 151 5.86 2.95 4.75
CA ARG A 151 6.34 2.65 6.10
C ARG A 151 6.18 1.18 6.47
N ASN A 152 5.03 0.57 6.15
CA ASN A 152 4.63 -0.71 6.74
C ASN A 152 4.78 -1.92 5.79
N VAL A 153 4.74 -1.68 4.49
CA VAL A 153 4.63 -2.74 3.47
C VAL A 153 5.88 -2.78 2.58
N ARG A 154 6.35 -1.63 2.12
CA ARG A 154 7.44 -1.51 1.13
C ARG A 154 8.69 -2.31 1.49
N GLY A 155 9.22 -2.15 2.70
CA GLY A 155 10.42 -2.90 3.15
C GLY A 155 10.22 -4.41 3.11
N LYS A 156 9.02 -4.88 3.45
CA LYS A 156 8.67 -6.31 3.41
C LYS A 156 8.55 -6.87 2.00
N LEU A 157 8.30 -6.01 1.00
CA LEU A 157 8.23 -6.38 -0.41
C LEU A 157 9.59 -6.28 -1.10
N ALA A 158 10.55 -5.57 -0.52
CA ALA A 158 11.85 -5.31 -1.12
C ALA A 158 12.62 -6.62 -1.38
N ALA A 159 13.25 -6.70 -2.55
CA ALA A 159 14.24 -7.72 -2.84
C ALA A 159 15.41 -7.64 -1.85
N ARG A 160 16.06 -8.78 -1.57
CA ARG A 160 17.29 -8.81 -0.79
C ARG A 160 18.43 -8.20 -1.59
N PRO A 161 19.40 -7.53 -0.91
CA PRO A 161 20.57 -7.00 -1.57
C PRO A 161 21.36 -8.12 -2.26
N ALA A 162 22.03 -7.72 -3.34
CA ALA A 162 22.98 -8.56 -4.06
C ALA A 162 24.06 -9.10 -3.12
N ALA A 163 24.60 -10.29 -3.42
CA ALA A 163 25.64 -10.90 -2.61
C ALA A 163 26.99 -10.18 -2.71
N ALA A 164 27.21 -9.46 -3.82
CA ALA A 164 28.40 -8.66 -4.10
C ALA A 164 28.00 -7.44 -4.96
N PRO A 165 28.81 -6.36 -4.98
CA PRO A 165 28.59 -5.24 -5.90
C PRO A 165 28.53 -5.72 -7.36
N GLY A 166 27.50 -5.29 -8.10
CA GLY A 166 27.27 -5.69 -9.49
C GLY A 166 26.56 -7.04 -9.70
N ALA A 167 26.40 -7.86 -8.66
CA ALA A 167 25.62 -9.09 -8.74
C ALA A 167 24.09 -8.80 -8.76
N PRO A 168 23.26 -9.72 -9.28
CA PRO A 168 21.81 -9.55 -9.26
C PRO A 168 21.25 -9.47 -7.84
N MET A 169 20.16 -8.71 -7.69
CA MET A 169 19.35 -8.71 -6.47
C MET A 169 18.76 -10.11 -6.23
N ARG A 170 18.44 -10.42 -4.98
CA ARG A 170 17.96 -11.76 -4.60
C ARG A 170 16.51 -11.73 -4.13
N CYS A 171 15.80 -12.82 -4.36
CA CYS A 171 14.40 -12.97 -3.95
C CYS A 171 14.26 -12.88 -2.42
N ARG A 172 13.28 -12.12 -1.94
CA ARG A 172 12.98 -11.98 -0.51
C ARG A 172 12.51 -13.28 0.15
N ALA A 173 11.86 -14.14 -0.62
CA ALA A 173 11.34 -15.42 -0.17
C ALA A 173 12.40 -16.52 -0.22
N CYS A 174 12.87 -16.89 -1.42
CA CYS A 174 13.78 -18.03 -1.58
C CYS A 174 15.26 -17.66 -1.65
N GLY A 175 15.62 -16.37 -1.78
CA GLY A 175 17.02 -15.94 -1.93
C GLY A 175 17.64 -16.17 -3.30
N GLY A 176 16.89 -16.73 -4.27
CA GLY A 176 17.38 -16.96 -5.63
C GLY A 176 17.55 -15.66 -6.41
N ASP A 177 18.47 -15.65 -7.37
CA ASP A 177 18.78 -14.45 -8.15
C ASP A 177 17.56 -13.98 -8.97
N LEU A 178 17.34 -12.67 -8.96
CA LEU A 178 16.29 -12.02 -9.71
C LEU A 178 16.83 -11.57 -11.07
N PRO A 179 16.03 -11.67 -12.14
CA PRO A 179 16.43 -11.10 -13.42
C PRO A 179 16.53 -9.58 -13.30
N GLN A 180 17.34 -8.97 -14.16
CA GLN A 180 17.39 -7.52 -14.28
C GLN A 180 15.99 -7.01 -14.66
N ALA A 181 15.45 -6.10 -13.84
CA ALA A 181 14.09 -5.59 -13.98
C ALA A 181 14.13 -4.15 -14.49
N THR A 182 13.26 -3.85 -15.46
CA THR A 182 12.94 -2.48 -15.90
C THR A 182 11.80 -1.87 -15.07
N ASP A 183 10.97 -2.73 -14.49
CA ASP A 183 9.81 -2.35 -13.69
C ASP A 183 10.10 -2.35 -12.19
N ALA A 184 9.22 -1.69 -11.43
CA ALA A 184 9.32 -1.66 -9.97
C ALA A 184 9.20 -3.04 -9.32
N PHE A 185 8.47 -3.97 -9.95
CA PHE A 185 8.27 -5.33 -9.46
C PHE A 185 8.87 -6.36 -10.41
N VAL A 186 9.48 -7.40 -9.83
CA VAL A 186 9.98 -8.56 -10.57
C VAL A 186 9.52 -9.85 -9.92
N ALA A 187 8.98 -10.76 -10.74
CA ALA A 187 8.65 -12.10 -10.29
C ALA A 187 9.90 -12.98 -10.25
N CYS A 188 10.10 -13.67 -9.13
CA CYS A 188 11.19 -14.64 -9.03
C CYS A 188 10.95 -15.84 -9.96
N ARG A 189 11.94 -16.22 -10.78
CA ARG A 189 11.83 -17.37 -11.70
C ARG A 189 11.62 -18.71 -10.98
N TYR A 190 12.08 -18.81 -9.73
CA TYR A 190 12.02 -20.05 -8.95
C TYR A 190 10.71 -20.21 -8.17
N CYS A 191 10.36 -19.22 -7.34
CA CYS A 191 9.19 -19.31 -6.45
C CYS A 191 8.01 -18.41 -6.86
N ARG A 192 8.13 -17.67 -7.98
CA ARG A 192 7.13 -16.71 -8.49
C ARG A 192 6.74 -15.56 -7.56
N THR A 193 7.36 -15.46 -6.39
CA THR A 193 7.13 -14.34 -5.45
C THR A 193 7.46 -13.02 -6.15
N GLN A 194 6.55 -12.06 -6.03
CA GLN A 194 6.77 -10.68 -6.47
C GLN A 194 7.73 -9.98 -5.51
N ASN A 195 8.78 -9.37 -6.07
CA ASN A 195 9.79 -8.62 -5.34
C ASN A 195 9.81 -7.18 -5.84
N LEU A 196 9.81 -6.22 -4.92
CA LEU A 196 10.02 -4.83 -5.21
C LEU A 196 11.52 -4.58 -5.43
N VAL A 197 11.89 -4.22 -6.65
CA VAL A 197 13.23 -3.77 -7.02
C VAL A 197 13.14 -2.26 -7.19
N ALA A 198 13.02 -1.56 -6.07
CA ALA A 198 13.02 -0.11 -6.13
C ALA A 198 14.41 0.37 -6.56
N PRO A 199 14.52 1.43 -7.39
CA PRO A 199 15.80 2.03 -7.80
C PRO A 199 16.45 2.82 -6.64
N GLN A 200 16.39 2.28 -5.42
CA GLN A 200 17.06 2.83 -4.25
C GLN A 200 18.51 2.36 -4.25
N THR A 201 19.43 3.28 -3.95
CA THR A 201 20.85 2.96 -3.85
C THR A 201 21.09 1.87 -2.80
N ALA A 202 22.08 1.00 -3.06
CA ALA A 202 22.45 -0.08 -2.15
C ALA A 202 22.71 0.42 -0.71
N ASP A 203 23.15 1.66 -0.55
CA ASP A 203 23.37 2.31 0.75
C ASP A 203 22.09 2.62 1.53
N GLU A 204 20.98 2.90 0.83
CA GLU A 204 19.68 3.10 1.46
C GLU A 204 19.12 1.74 1.93
N LEU A 205 19.35 0.68 1.14
CA LEU A 205 19.03 -0.69 1.49
C LEU A 205 19.89 -1.20 2.65
N ALA A 206 21.18 -0.88 2.70
CA ALA A 206 22.09 -1.28 3.78
C ALA A 206 21.74 -0.58 5.11
N ARG A 207 21.48 0.73 5.08
CA ARG A 207 21.01 1.49 6.26
C ARG A 207 19.66 0.97 6.77
N ARG A 208 18.74 0.66 5.86
CA ARG A 208 17.45 0.07 6.23
C ARG A 208 17.59 -1.37 6.72
N ALA A 209 18.48 -2.18 6.17
CA ALA A 209 18.71 -3.55 6.66
C ALA A 209 19.22 -3.56 8.10
N ALA A 210 20.08 -2.61 8.47
CA ALA A 210 20.55 -2.42 9.84
C ALA A 210 19.41 -1.98 10.78
N GLN A 211 18.54 -1.06 10.34
CA GLN A 211 17.36 -0.63 11.08
C GLN A 211 16.30 -1.74 11.20
N GLU A 212 16.08 -2.50 10.13
CA GLU A 212 15.14 -3.62 10.10
C GLU A 212 15.61 -4.76 11.00
N LEU A 213 16.91 -5.02 11.15
CA LEU A 213 17.42 -6.02 12.10
C LEU A 213 17.06 -5.68 13.55
N ALA A 214 17.01 -4.39 13.89
CA ALA A 214 16.51 -3.92 15.17
C ALA A 214 14.99 -4.09 15.28
N GLU A 215 14.23 -3.69 14.24
CA GLU A 215 12.76 -3.84 14.21
C GLU A 215 12.28 -5.30 14.10
N TYR A 216 13.05 -6.23 13.53
CA TYR A 216 12.72 -7.66 13.44
C TYR A 216 12.73 -8.31 14.83
N ARG A 217 13.56 -7.79 15.74
CA ARG A 217 13.54 -8.17 17.16
C ARG A 217 12.23 -7.76 17.83
N ASP A 218 11.72 -6.58 17.49
CA ASP A 218 10.44 -6.08 18.02
C ASP A 218 9.22 -6.74 17.36
N ARG A 219 9.31 -7.08 16.07
CA ARG A 219 8.22 -7.68 15.28
C ARG A 219 8.08 -9.17 15.43
N ALA A 220 9.08 -9.92 15.88
CA ALA A 220 8.94 -11.35 16.16
C ALA A 220 7.75 -11.67 17.11
N ASN A 221 7.26 -10.66 17.83
CA ASN A 221 6.08 -10.72 18.70
C ASN A 221 4.73 -10.40 18.03
N GLY A 222 4.65 -10.07 16.72
CA GLY A 222 3.34 -9.78 16.10
C GLY A 222 3.36 -9.48 14.61
N ILE A 223 3.27 -10.50 13.75
CA ILE A 223 3.34 -10.30 12.27
C ILE A 223 2.02 -10.56 11.53
N HIS A 224 1.01 -11.20 12.11
CA HIS A 224 -0.24 -11.41 11.35
C HIS A 224 -1.21 -10.20 11.29
N GLY A 225 -0.96 -9.10 12.04
CA GLY A 225 -1.89 -7.96 12.11
C GLY A 225 -1.66 -6.81 11.11
N ALA A 226 -0.47 -6.67 10.52
CA ALA A 226 -0.04 -5.38 9.94
C ALA A 226 -0.72 -5.01 8.60
N SER A 227 -0.94 -5.97 7.69
CA SER A 227 -1.62 -5.72 6.41
C SER A 227 -3.12 -5.46 6.62
N VAL A 228 -3.75 -6.27 7.46
CA VAL A 228 -5.16 -6.09 7.87
C VAL A 228 -5.35 -4.76 8.59
N ALA A 229 -4.40 -4.37 9.47
CA ALA A 229 -4.45 -3.08 10.15
C ALA A 229 -4.29 -1.88 9.19
N ALA A 230 -3.49 -2.00 8.13
CA ALA A 230 -3.34 -0.93 7.15
C ALA A 230 -4.63 -0.71 6.36
N SER A 231 -5.25 -1.78 5.87
CA SER A 231 -6.56 -1.71 5.19
C SER A 231 -7.65 -1.19 6.13
N LYS A 232 -7.71 -1.70 7.37
CA LYS A 232 -8.68 -1.25 8.38
C LYS A 232 -8.51 0.22 8.78
N ARG A 233 -7.27 0.73 8.81
CA ARG A 233 -7.02 2.16 9.02
C ARG A 233 -7.51 2.98 7.84
N MET A 234 -7.26 2.56 6.60
CA MET A 234 -7.74 3.27 5.42
C MET A 234 -9.28 3.36 5.41
N THR A 235 -9.98 2.25 5.65
CA THR A 235 -11.44 2.25 5.74
C THR A 235 -11.95 3.12 6.90
N ARG A 236 -11.30 3.05 8.07
CA ARG A 236 -11.65 3.91 9.21
C ARG A 236 -11.43 5.39 8.92
N THR A 237 -10.34 5.76 8.26
CA THR A 237 -10.05 7.15 7.89
C THR A 237 -11.04 7.65 6.84
N LEU A 238 -11.38 6.84 5.83
CA LEU A 238 -12.40 7.17 4.85
C LEU A 238 -13.77 7.37 5.52
N PHE A 239 -14.17 6.45 6.38
CA PHE A 239 -15.44 6.54 7.10
C PHE A 239 -15.47 7.75 8.05
N ALA A 240 -14.40 7.97 8.82
CA ALA A 240 -14.29 9.11 9.73
C ALA A 240 -14.32 10.44 8.97
N SER A 241 -13.63 10.53 7.82
CA SER A 241 -13.67 11.70 6.93
C SER A 241 -15.08 11.95 6.42
N PHE A 242 -15.77 10.91 5.96
CA PHE A 242 -17.16 11.01 5.48
C PHE A 242 -18.12 11.47 6.57
N VAL A 243 -18.01 10.91 7.78
CA VAL A 243 -18.80 11.31 8.95
C VAL A 243 -18.50 12.76 9.35
N LEU A 244 -17.24 13.17 9.37
CA LEU A 244 -16.84 14.55 9.69
C LEU A 244 -17.39 15.55 8.68
N VAL A 245 -17.33 15.24 7.38
CA VAL A 245 -17.92 16.07 6.33
C VAL A 245 -19.43 16.16 6.53
N TYR A 246 -20.11 15.02 6.73
CA TYR A 246 -21.55 14.99 6.91
C TYR A 246 -22.03 15.78 8.13
N VAL A 247 -21.40 15.57 9.29
CA VAL A 247 -21.70 16.30 10.53
C VAL A 247 -21.38 17.79 10.37
N GLY A 248 -20.27 18.14 9.72
CA GLY A 248 -19.89 19.52 9.44
C GLY A 248 -20.94 20.25 8.61
N VAL A 249 -21.50 19.59 7.59
CA VAL A 249 -22.56 20.17 6.75
C VAL A 249 -23.85 20.39 7.55
N ILE A 250 -24.26 19.43 8.38
CA ILE A 250 -25.45 19.58 9.25
C ILE A 250 -25.25 20.73 10.25
N ALA A 251 -24.10 20.77 10.92
CA ALA A 251 -23.78 21.79 11.91
C ALA A 251 -23.76 23.20 11.27
N MET A 252 -23.18 23.34 10.08
CA MET A 252 -23.15 24.60 9.35
C MET A 252 -24.57 25.10 9.01
N GLY A 253 -25.46 24.21 8.58
CA GLY A 253 -26.86 24.56 8.33
C GLY A 253 -27.61 25.00 9.60
N ALA A 254 -27.35 24.35 10.74
CA ALA A 254 -27.93 24.75 12.02
C ALA A 254 -27.41 26.11 12.50
N ILE A 255 -26.10 26.36 12.40
CA ILE A 255 -25.48 27.64 12.79
C ILE A 255 -26.01 28.77 11.90
N ALA A 256 -26.11 28.57 10.59
CA ALA A 256 -26.64 29.57 9.67
C ALA A 256 -28.07 29.99 10.05
N ARG A 257 -28.93 29.03 10.41
CA ARG A 257 -30.30 29.32 10.89
C ARG A 257 -30.32 30.10 12.19
N LEU A 258 -29.46 29.75 13.15
CA LEU A 258 -29.37 30.45 14.43
C LEU A 258 -28.89 31.90 14.27
N VAL A 259 -27.84 32.12 13.46
CA VAL A 259 -27.29 33.46 13.22
C VAL A 259 -28.31 34.36 12.55
N VAL A 260 -29.02 33.84 11.55
CA VAL A 260 -30.07 34.60 10.84
C VAL A 260 -31.25 34.92 11.76
N GLY A 261 -31.70 33.95 12.55
CA GLY A 261 -32.76 34.18 13.53
C GLY A 261 -32.41 35.25 14.56
N ALA A 262 -31.14 35.28 15.00
CA ALA A 262 -30.66 36.30 15.94
C ALA A 262 -30.51 37.70 15.32
N LEU A 263 -30.26 37.81 14.02
CA LEU A 263 -30.16 39.10 13.32
C LEU A 263 -31.52 39.73 13.00
N LEU A 264 -32.60 38.93 13.02
CA LEU A 264 -33.96 39.37 12.69
C LEU A 264 -34.79 39.78 13.92
N HIS A 265 -34.27 39.57 15.13
CA HIS A 265 -34.88 39.96 16.41
C HIS A 265 -34.15 41.14 17.03
#